data_AF-A0A060XF77-F1
#
_entry.id   AF-A0A060XF77-F1
#
_cell.length_a   1.000
_cell.length_b   1.000
_cell.length_c   1.000
_cell.angle_alpha   90.00
_cell.angle_beta   90.00
_cell.angle_gamma   90.00
#
_symmetry.space_group_name_H-M   'P 1'
#
loop_
_entity.id
_entity.type
_entity.pdbx_description
1 polymer ?
#
loop_
_entity_poly.entity_id
_entity_poly.type
_entity_poly.pdbx_seq_one_letter_code
_entity_poly.pdbx_strand_id
1 'polypeptide(L)'
;MHGELIEFNERLYRSLMAKDHLINQMKQELIDLRGPVPGDLSQTSDDPSLSDFETAHRALINVWIPSVFLQGRASNAYHVYQVYIRILDNEWNVYRRYTEFRTLHNHLRSQFPQVGTFNFPPKKAIGNKDAKFVEERRKQLQSYLRMVLNKLIQTLPEFSAKPTKETLLQLLPFCQDTPVASEGSSKTARSKASSRFPRLGCNRNQEGRNPEPQSGDL
;
A
#
# COMPACT_ATOMS: atom_id res chain seq x y z
N MET A 1 -8.51 15.49 58.41
CA MET A 1 -7.52 14.38 58.51
C MET A 1 -7.94 13.16 57.69
N HIS A 2 -8.83 12.26 58.15
CA HIS A 2 -9.14 11.02 57.40
C HIS A 2 -9.93 11.25 56.10
N GLY A 3 -10.96 12.11 56.12
CA GLY A 3 -11.76 12.43 54.92
C GLY A 3 -10.97 13.16 53.82
N GLU A 4 -10.11 14.11 54.21
CA GLU A 4 -9.23 14.84 53.28
C GLU A 4 -8.20 13.90 52.62
N LEU A 5 -7.73 12.89 53.36
CA LEU A 5 -6.80 11.89 52.83
C LEU A 5 -7.48 10.96 51.82
N ILE A 6 -8.72 10.54 52.10
CA ILE A 6 -9.52 9.74 51.15
C ILE A 6 -9.78 10.54 49.88
N GLU A 7 -10.20 11.80 50.01
CA GLU A 7 -10.47 12.66 48.85
C GLU A 7 -9.20 12.93 48.02
N PHE A 8 -8.06 13.14 48.69
CA PHE A 8 -6.77 13.27 48.02
C PHE A 8 -6.39 11.98 47.27
N ASN A 9 -6.56 10.82 47.90
CA ASN A 9 -6.28 9.53 47.29
C ASN A 9 -7.19 9.24 46.09
N GLU A 10 -8.49 9.54 46.19
CA GLU A 10 -9.42 9.43 45.06
C GLU A 10 -9.02 10.33 43.89
N ARG A 11 -8.60 11.58 44.16
CA ARG A 11 -8.10 12.49 43.12
C ARG A 11 -6.83 11.96 42.47
N LEU A 12 -5.91 11.38 43.25
CA LEU A 12 -4.71 10.73 42.72
C LEU A 12 -5.06 9.55 41.82
N TYR A 13 -5.96 8.66 42.24
CA TYR A 13 -6.40 7.53 41.42
C TYR A 13 -7.06 7.98 40.13
N ARG A 14 -7.95 8.99 40.16
CA ARG A 14 -8.57 9.54 38.95
C ARG A 14 -7.52 10.15 38.01
N SER A 15 -6.55 10.88 38.56
CA SER A 15 -5.46 11.48 37.78
C SER A 15 -4.55 10.41 37.15
N LEU A 16 -4.25 9.34 37.88
CA LEU A 16 -3.50 8.19 37.40
C LEU A 16 -4.24 7.50 36.24
N MET A 17 -5.51 7.15 36.44
CA MET A 17 -6.34 6.51 35.41
C MET A 17 -6.49 7.37 34.14
N ALA A 18 -6.63 8.69 34.29
CA ALA A 18 -6.69 9.59 33.14
C ALA A 18 -5.36 9.63 32.37
N LYS A 19 -4.22 9.61 33.07
CA LYS A 19 -2.90 9.53 32.45
C LYS A 19 -2.66 8.18 31.78
N ASP A 20 -3.05 7.08 32.40
CA ASP A 20 -2.95 5.73 31.81
C ASP A 20 -3.79 5.63 30.53
N HIS A 21 -4.99 6.20 30.53
CA HIS A 21 -5.83 6.27 29.33
C HIS A 21 -5.15 7.04 28.20
N LEU A 22 -4.59 8.22 28.50
CA LEU A 22 -3.85 9.03 27.52
C LEU A 22 -2.62 8.29 26.98
N ILE A 23 -1.84 7.64 27.85
CA ILE A 23 -0.68 6.84 27.47
C ILE A 23 -1.11 5.73 26.51
N ASN A 24 -2.19 5.01 26.83
CA ASN A 24 -2.71 3.96 25.95
C ASN A 24 -3.19 4.50 24.61
N GLN A 25 -3.84 5.67 24.59
CA GLN A 25 -4.23 6.34 23.36
C GLN A 25 -3.00 6.72 22.52
N MET A 26 -1.99 7.38 23.11
CA MET A 26 -0.76 7.76 22.41
C MET A 26 0.03 6.54 21.93
N LYS A 27 0.08 5.46 22.72
CA LYS A 27 0.66 4.18 22.31
C LYS A 27 -0.07 3.62 21.09
N GLN A 28 -1.40 3.64 21.09
CA GLN A 28 -2.19 3.18 19.95
C GLN A 28 -1.95 4.04 18.70
N GLU A 29 -1.91 5.36 18.84
CA GLU A 29 -1.59 6.28 17.75
C GLU A 29 -0.18 6.03 17.20
N LEU A 30 0.82 5.82 18.07
CA LEU A 30 2.18 5.44 17.66
C LEU A 30 2.21 4.09 16.94
N ILE A 31 1.46 3.10 17.41
CA ILE A 31 1.35 1.79 16.77
C ILE A 31 0.69 1.90 15.40
N ASP A 32 -0.32 2.75 15.26
CA ASP A 32 -1.01 2.97 13.99
C ASP A 32 -0.10 3.66 12.97
N LEU A 33 0.75 4.59 13.42
CA LEU A 33 1.67 5.36 12.59
C LEU A 33 2.97 4.61 12.25
N ARG A 34 3.53 3.85 13.20
CA ARG A 34 4.88 3.27 13.13
C ARG A 34 4.91 1.74 13.18
N GLY A 35 3.79 1.10 13.53
CA GLY A 35 3.76 -0.33 13.87
C GLY A 35 4.12 -0.60 15.33
N PRO A 36 4.08 -1.87 15.78
CA PRO A 36 4.41 -2.24 17.15
C PRO A 36 5.79 -1.72 17.54
N VAL A 37 5.86 -0.88 18.58
CA VAL A 37 7.14 -0.40 19.11
C VAL A 37 7.84 -1.59 19.77
N PRO A 38 9.08 -1.94 19.39
CA PRO A 38 9.80 -3.02 20.05
C PRO A 38 10.06 -2.66 21.51
N GLY A 39 9.46 -3.42 22.44
CA GLY A 39 9.97 -3.68 23.79
C GLY A 39 10.47 -2.50 24.60
N ASP A 40 9.79 -1.35 24.58
CA ASP A 40 10.00 -0.34 25.60
C ASP A 40 8.67 0.32 25.95
N LEU A 41 8.41 0.48 27.26
CA LEU A 41 7.17 0.87 27.94
C LEU A 41 6.36 -0.25 28.64
N SER A 42 7.01 -1.36 29.02
CA SER A 42 6.53 -2.30 30.06
C SER A 42 7.56 -2.53 31.17
N GLN A 43 8.30 -1.50 31.59
CA GLN A 43 9.11 -1.57 32.82
C GLN A 43 8.27 -1.35 34.10
N THR A 44 7.08 -1.96 34.21
CA THR A 44 6.37 -2.01 35.50
C THR A 44 5.65 -3.34 35.78
N SER A 45 5.94 -4.42 35.05
CA SER A 45 5.41 -5.73 35.42
C SER A 45 6.54 -6.74 35.55
N ASP A 46 7.00 -6.95 36.78
CA ASP A 46 7.85 -8.07 37.20
C ASP A 46 7.08 -9.42 37.18
N ASP A 47 6.17 -9.62 36.21
CA ASP A 47 5.41 -10.86 36.05
C ASP A 47 6.07 -11.74 34.97
N PRO A 48 6.72 -12.86 35.34
CA PRO A 48 7.38 -13.76 34.39
C PRO A 48 6.44 -14.35 33.34
N SER A 49 5.13 -14.37 33.60
CA SER A 49 4.13 -14.91 32.67
C SER A 49 3.86 -14.02 31.44
N LEU A 50 4.30 -12.76 31.46
CA LEU A 50 4.14 -11.82 30.35
C LEU A 50 5.38 -11.76 29.43
N SER A 51 6.53 -12.29 29.87
CA SER A 51 7.77 -12.28 29.08
C SER A 51 7.70 -13.12 27.79
N ASP A 52 6.97 -14.24 27.82
CA ASP A 52 6.70 -15.08 26.64
C ASP A 52 5.75 -14.39 25.65
N PHE A 53 4.83 -13.58 26.16
CA PHE A 53 3.93 -12.78 25.32
C PHE A 53 4.71 -11.68 24.58
N GLU A 54 5.59 -10.96 25.28
CA GLU A 54 6.40 -9.89 24.67
C GLU A 54 7.45 -10.42 23.67
N THR A 55 8.02 -11.60 23.92
CA THR A 55 8.99 -12.22 23.01
C THR A 55 8.33 -12.73 21.73
N ALA A 56 7.07 -13.21 21.81
CA ALA A 56 6.28 -13.62 20.65
C ALA A 56 5.81 -12.44 19.77
N HIS A 57 5.84 -11.21 20.28
CA HIS A 57 5.32 -10.02 19.60
C HIS A 57 6.35 -9.19 18.83
N ARG A 58 7.64 -9.56 18.80
CA ARG A 58 8.58 -9.02 17.80
C ARG A 58 8.25 -9.63 16.44
N ALA A 59 7.29 -9.05 15.74
CA ALA A 59 6.96 -9.45 14.38
C ALA A 59 8.24 -9.41 13.53
N LEU A 60 8.65 -10.56 12.97
CA LEU A 60 9.83 -10.69 12.09
C LEU A 60 9.76 -9.70 10.91
N ILE A 61 8.53 -9.42 10.47
CA ILE A 61 8.23 -8.44 9.44
C ILE A 61 7.24 -7.42 10.02
N ASN A 62 7.60 -6.14 9.92
CA ASN A 62 6.70 -5.02 10.21
C ASN A 62 6.22 -4.40 8.90
N VAL A 63 4.92 -4.09 8.81
CA VAL A 63 4.32 -3.45 7.65
C VAL A 63 3.37 -2.33 8.07
N TRP A 64 3.48 -1.19 7.39
CA TRP A 64 2.61 -0.03 7.58
C TRP A 64 2.28 0.63 6.25
N ILE A 65 1.14 1.30 6.19
CA ILE A 65 0.69 2.02 5.01
C ILE A 65 0.52 3.48 5.43
N PRO A 66 1.60 4.28 5.53
CA PRO A 66 1.52 5.60 6.17
C PRO A 66 0.71 6.60 5.37
N SER A 67 0.62 6.43 4.05
CA SER A 67 0.00 7.41 3.17
C SER A 67 -0.65 6.77 1.96
N VAL A 68 -1.60 7.52 1.40
CA VAL A 68 -2.27 7.25 0.15
C VAL A 68 -2.35 8.55 -0.63
N PHE A 69 -1.90 8.53 -1.88
CA PHE A 69 -1.86 9.70 -2.74
C PHE A 69 -2.51 9.42 -4.08
N LEU A 70 -2.97 10.48 -4.74
CA LEU A 70 -3.58 10.40 -6.05
C LEU A 70 -2.48 10.56 -7.12
N GLN A 71 -2.37 9.60 -8.02
CA GLN A 71 -1.43 9.61 -9.14
C GLN A 71 -2.19 9.54 -10.47
N GLY A 72 -1.66 10.22 -11.50
CA GLY A 72 -2.27 10.32 -12.83
C GLY A 72 -2.86 11.71 -13.10
N ARG A 73 -3.38 11.90 -14.31
CA ARG A 73 -3.93 13.19 -14.77
C ARG A 73 -5.45 13.11 -14.96
N ALA A 74 -6.15 14.11 -14.42
CA ALA A 74 -7.59 14.33 -14.60
C ALA A 74 -8.46 13.07 -14.40
N SER A 75 -9.09 12.58 -15.48
CA SER A 75 -10.02 11.45 -15.45
C SER A 75 -9.36 10.11 -15.14
N ASN A 76 -8.06 9.95 -15.40
CA ASN A 76 -7.32 8.70 -15.19
C ASN A 76 -6.57 8.66 -13.85
N ALA A 77 -6.90 9.55 -12.93
CA ALA A 77 -6.29 9.61 -11.61
C ALA A 77 -6.71 8.42 -10.72
N TYR A 78 -5.75 7.79 -10.05
CA TYR A 78 -5.94 6.61 -9.19
C TYR A 78 -5.18 6.75 -7.86
N HIS A 79 -5.68 6.07 -6.83
CA HIS A 79 -5.02 6.04 -5.53
C HIS A 79 -3.87 5.03 -5.51
N VAL A 80 -2.73 5.47 -4.98
CA VAL A 80 -1.53 4.68 -4.72
C VAL A 80 -1.25 4.72 -3.24
N TYR A 81 -1.13 3.54 -2.66
CA TYR A 81 -0.80 3.32 -1.27
C TYR A 81 0.71 3.17 -1.16
N GLN A 82 1.33 4.00 -0.32
CA GLN A 82 2.70 3.79 0.12
C GLN A 82 2.68 2.68 1.17
N VAL A 83 3.36 1.57 0.93
CA VAL A 83 3.46 0.44 1.85
C VAL A 83 4.92 0.31 2.26
N TYR A 84 5.18 0.48 3.54
CA TYR A 84 6.50 0.33 4.09
C TYR A 84 6.71 -1.10 4.61
N ILE A 85 7.73 -1.71 4.04
CA ILE A 85 8.46 -2.94 4.34
C ILE A 85 9.52 -2.84 5.44
N ARG A 86 9.44 -3.51 6.61
CA ARG A 86 10.65 -3.78 7.41
C ARG A 86 10.79 -5.26 7.74
N ILE A 87 11.94 -5.83 7.43
CA ILE A 87 12.35 -7.18 7.85
C ILE A 87 13.75 -7.09 8.46
N LEU A 88 13.87 -7.43 9.76
CA LEU A 88 15.10 -7.19 10.52
C LEU A 88 15.59 -5.74 10.36
N ASP A 89 16.80 -5.57 9.80
CA ASP A 89 17.45 -4.27 9.55
C ASP A 89 17.19 -3.73 8.13
N ASN A 90 16.52 -4.48 7.28
CA ASN A 90 16.18 -4.05 5.92
C ASN A 90 14.83 -3.37 5.90
N GLU A 91 14.79 -2.16 5.34
CA GLU A 91 13.57 -1.38 5.18
C GLU A 91 13.44 -0.75 3.80
N TRP A 92 12.22 -0.70 3.26
CA TRP A 92 11.91 -0.10 1.96
C TRP A 92 10.44 0.25 1.83
N ASN A 93 10.10 1.02 0.80
CA ASN A 93 8.73 1.39 0.47
C ASN A 93 8.35 0.84 -0.89
N VAL A 94 7.19 0.17 -0.98
CA VAL A 94 6.55 -0.16 -2.26
C VAL A 94 5.29 0.65 -2.46
N TYR A 95 4.93 0.88 -3.72
CA TYR A 95 3.79 1.69 -4.10
C TYR A 95 2.79 0.85 -4.87
N ARG A 96 1.57 0.73 -4.33
CA ARG A 96 0.58 -0.23 -4.83
C ARG A 96 -0.79 0.40 -4.95
N ARG A 97 -1.50 0.10 -6.03
CA ARG A 97 -2.92 0.44 -6.21
C ARG A 97 -3.77 -0.67 -5.64
N TYR A 98 -5.01 -0.36 -5.23
CA TYR A 98 -5.96 -1.33 -4.67
C TYR A 98 -6.10 -2.63 -5.51
N THR A 99 -6.07 -2.51 -6.84
CA THR A 99 -6.18 -3.68 -7.74
C THR A 99 -5.04 -4.68 -7.55
N GLU A 100 -3.84 -4.22 -7.20
CA GLU A 100 -2.67 -5.08 -6.97
C GLU A 100 -2.81 -5.85 -5.65
N PHE A 101 -3.34 -5.20 -4.59
CA PHE A 101 -3.72 -5.89 -3.36
C PHE A 101 -4.78 -6.97 -3.61
N ARG A 102 -5.75 -6.70 -4.49
CA ARG A 102 -6.80 -7.66 -4.83
C ARG A 102 -6.24 -8.86 -5.59
N THR A 103 -5.31 -8.64 -6.52
CA THR A 103 -4.59 -9.72 -7.21
C THR A 103 -3.81 -10.59 -6.21
N LEU A 104 -3.08 -9.96 -5.27
CA LEU A 104 -2.40 -10.66 -4.18
C LEU A 104 -3.39 -11.49 -3.36
N HIS A 105 -4.51 -10.91 -2.93
CA HIS A 105 -5.53 -11.61 -2.14
C HIS A 105 -6.07 -12.85 -2.85
N ASN A 106 -6.42 -12.71 -4.14
CA ASN A 106 -6.93 -13.83 -4.92
C ASN A 106 -5.88 -14.96 -5.08
N HIS A 107 -4.62 -14.58 -5.31
CA HIS A 107 -3.51 -15.53 -5.41
C HIS A 107 -3.30 -16.28 -4.09
N LEU A 108 -3.18 -15.56 -2.98
CA LEU A 108 -2.99 -16.16 -1.66
C LEU A 108 -4.19 -16.99 -1.22
N ARG A 109 -5.42 -16.57 -1.53
CA ARG A 109 -6.63 -17.36 -1.23
C ARG A 109 -6.64 -18.70 -1.96
N SER A 110 -6.06 -18.76 -3.17
CA SER A 110 -5.96 -20.02 -3.93
C SER A 110 -4.94 -20.99 -3.34
N GLN A 111 -3.85 -20.49 -2.75
CA GLN A 111 -2.82 -21.29 -2.11
C GLN A 111 -3.14 -21.63 -0.66
N PHE A 112 -3.77 -20.69 0.05
CA PHE A 112 -4.09 -20.76 1.47
C PHE A 112 -5.57 -20.38 1.68
N PRO A 113 -6.51 -21.34 1.66
CA PRO A 113 -7.95 -21.06 1.75
C PRO A 113 -8.36 -20.20 2.95
N GLN A 114 -7.63 -20.33 4.07
CA GLN A 114 -7.80 -19.52 5.28
C GLN A 114 -7.65 -18.01 5.05
N VAL A 115 -6.94 -17.56 4.02
CA VAL A 115 -6.83 -16.13 3.68
C VAL A 115 -8.19 -15.56 3.28
N GLY A 116 -9.13 -16.40 2.82
CA GLY A 116 -10.50 -16.00 2.52
C GLY A 116 -11.31 -15.54 3.74
N THR A 117 -10.87 -15.85 4.96
CA THR A 117 -11.53 -15.37 6.19
C THR A 117 -11.02 -14.01 6.64
N PHE A 118 -9.93 -13.50 6.03
CA PHE A 118 -9.38 -12.20 6.42
C PHE A 118 -10.25 -11.09 5.87
N ASN A 119 -10.46 -10.07 6.70
CA ASN A 119 -11.23 -8.90 6.29
C ASN A 119 -10.48 -8.15 5.18
N PHE A 120 -10.99 -8.23 3.95
CA PHE A 120 -10.43 -7.54 2.79
C PHE A 120 -11.42 -6.49 2.25
N PRO A 121 -11.00 -5.22 2.10
CA PRO A 121 -11.91 -4.15 1.69
C PRO A 121 -12.54 -4.43 0.32
N PRO A 122 -13.88 -4.32 0.17
CA PRO A 122 -14.53 -4.57 -1.11
C PRO A 122 -14.25 -3.47 -2.14
N LYS A 123 -14.40 -3.82 -3.42
CA LYS A 123 -14.34 -2.86 -4.51
C LYS A 123 -15.65 -2.06 -4.53
N LYS A 124 -15.57 -0.75 -4.27
CA LYS A 124 -16.70 0.17 -4.46
C LYS A 124 -16.60 0.88 -5.82
N ALA A 125 -17.73 0.95 -6.53
CA ALA A 125 -17.86 1.68 -7.79
C ALA A 125 -18.20 3.17 -7.59
N ILE A 126 -18.82 3.52 -6.47
CA ILE A 126 -19.26 4.89 -6.12
C ILE A 126 -18.50 5.35 -4.87
N GLY A 127 -18.09 6.63 -4.83
CA GLY A 127 -17.39 7.22 -3.67
C GLY A 127 -15.92 6.82 -3.54
N ASN A 128 -15.30 6.28 -4.59
CA ASN A 128 -13.90 5.83 -4.56
C ASN A 128 -12.85 6.97 -4.45
N LYS A 129 -13.29 8.24 -4.55
CA LYS A 129 -12.49 9.45 -4.33
C LYS A 129 -12.80 10.16 -3.01
N ASP A 130 -13.75 9.64 -2.22
CA ASP A 130 -14.05 10.19 -0.89
C ASP A 130 -12.87 9.94 0.06
N ALA A 131 -12.35 10.99 0.68
CA ALA A 131 -11.15 10.92 1.50
C ALA A 131 -11.33 10.00 2.72
N LYS A 132 -12.51 10.05 3.37
CA LYS A 132 -12.81 9.20 4.53
C LYS A 132 -12.85 7.73 4.13
N PHE A 133 -13.44 7.42 2.98
CA PHE A 133 -13.45 6.06 2.43
C PHE A 133 -12.05 5.56 2.06
N VAL A 134 -11.23 6.40 1.44
CA VAL A 134 -9.87 6.06 1.03
C VAL A 134 -9.00 5.76 2.25
N GLU A 135 -9.13 6.55 3.31
CA GLU A 135 -8.43 6.37 4.57
C GLU A 135 -8.89 5.12 5.32
N GLU A 136 -10.20 4.86 5.39
CA GLU A 136 -10.72 3.62 5.97
C GLU A 136 -10.21 2.39 5.22
N ARG A 137 -10.21 2.44 3.88
CA ARG A 137 -9.63 1.39 3.05
C ARG A 137 -8.13 1.22 3.31
N ARG A 138 -7.37 2.30 3.51
CA ARG A 138 -5.92 2.25 3.84
C ARG A 138 -5.70 1.44 5.13
N LYS A 139 -6.45 1.74 6.19
CA LYS A 139 -6.40 1.02 7.47
C LYS A 139 -6.74 -0.47 7.32
N GLN A 140 -7.79 -0.77 6.56
CA GLN A 140 -8.20 -2.17 6.30
C GLN A 140 -7.13 -2.93 5.49
N LEU A 141 -6.52 -2.31 4.48
CA LEU A 141 -5.41 -2.91 3.71
C LEU A 141 -4.18 -3.15 4.59
N GLN A 142 -3.86 -2.23 5.50
CA GLN A 142 -2.74 -2.39 6.44
C GLN A 142 -2.98 -3.59 7.36
N SER A 143 -4.16 -3.66 7.98
CA SER A 143 -4.54 -4.79 8.84
C SER A 143 -4.49 -6.12 8.08
N TYR A 144 -5.05 -6.16 6.87
CA TYR A 144 -5.01 -7.32 5.99
C TYR A 144 -3.59 -7.79 5.69
N LEU A 145 -2.68 -6.88 5.30
CA LEU A 145 -1.28 -7.25 5.00
C LEU A 145 -0.57 -7.80 6.24
N ARG A 146 -0.82 -7.25 7.42
CA ARG A 146 -0.27 -7.78 8.68
C ARG A 146 -0.74 -9.22 8.92
N MET A 147 -2.03 -9.50 8.73
CA MET A 147 -2.58 -10.86 8.87
C MET A 147 -1.95 -11.84 7.87
N VAL A 148 -1.80 -11.42 6.61
CA VAL A 148 -1.17 -12.22 5.56
C VAL A 148 0.28 -12.57 5.91
N LEU A 149 1.11 -11.57 6.24
CA LEU A 149 2.52 -11.79 6.55
C LEU A 149 2.69 -12.67 7.79
N ASN A 150 1.89 -12.45 8.82
CA ASN A 150 1.88 -13.31 10.01
C ASN A 150 1.53 -14.76 9.66
N LYS A 151 0.58 -14.99 8.75
CA LYS A 151 0.28 -16.34 8.29
C LYS A 151 1.38 -16.97 7.47
N LEU A 152 2.01 -16.23 6.56
CA LEU A 152 3.13 -16.75 5.78
C LEU A 152 4.27 -17.21 6.70
N ILE A 153 4.61 -16.42 7.72
CA ILE A 153 5.59 -16.77 8.76
C ILE A 153 5.20 -18.06 9.49
N GLN A 154 3.93 -18.22 9.85
CA GLN A 154 3.42 -19.41 10.55
C GLN A 154 3.42 -20.67 9.66
N THR A 155 3.15 -20.52 8.35
CA THR A 155 3.08 -21.64 7.41
C THR A 155 4.45 -22.07 6.87
N LEU A 156 5.45 -21.18 6.90
CA LEU A 156 6.76 -21.40 6.29
C LEU A 156 7.86 -21.29 7.37
N PRO A 157 8.07 -22.33 8.20
CA PRO A 157 9.07 -22.30 9.26
C PRO A 157 10.50 -22.12 8.73
N GLU A 158 10.80 -22.58 7.51
CA GLU A 158 12.10 -22.37 6.85
C GLU A 158 12.40 -20.89 6.62
N PHE A 159 11.39 -20.11 6.22
CA PHE A 159 11.52 -18.66 6.08
C PHE A 159 11.75 -17.99 7.43
N SER A 160 11.00 -18.42 8.46
CA SER A 160 11.11 -17.90 9.82
C SER A 160 12.48 -18.18 10.46
N ALA A 161 13.15 -19.27 10.08
CA ALA A 161 14.49 -19.60 10.57
C ALA A 161 15.58 -18.68 10.01
N LYS A 162 15.43 -18.21 8.76
CA LYS A 162 16.38 -17.30 8.10
C LYS A 162 15.64 -16.24 7.27
N PRO A 163 15.01 -15.25 7.93
CA PRO A 163 14.24 -14.22 7.24
C PRO A 163 15.20 -13.25 6.52
N THR A 164 15.09 -13.16 5.20
CA THR A 164 15.85 -12.19 4.40
C THR A 164 14.93 -11.40 3.49
N LYS A 165 15.39 -10.22 3.05
CA LYS A 165 14.64 -9.42 2.07
C LYS A 165 14.40 -10.25 0.80
N GLU A 166 15.43 -10.93 0.30
CA GLU A 166 15.41 -11.68 -0.94
C GLU A 166 14.39 -12.82 -0.91
N THR A 167 14.38 -13.60 0.19
CA THR A 167 13.42 -14.69 0.37
C THR A 167 11.99 -14.16 0.46
N LEU A 168 11.76 -13.03 1.13
CA LEU A 168 10.45 -12.38 1.14
C LEU A 168 10.02 -11.92 -0.25
N LEU A 169 10.94 -11.35 -1.05
CA LEU A 169 10.63 -10.88 -2.40
C LEU A 169 10.34 -12.03 -3.38
N GLN A 170 10.92 -13.21 -3.16
CA GLN A 170 10.62 -14.43 -3.92
C GLN A 170 9.26 -15.01 -3.55
N LEU A 171 8.95 -15.07 -2.25
CA LEU A 171 7.67 -15.58 -1.75
C LEU A 171 6.50 -14.64 -2.06
N LEU A 172 6.74 -13.32 -2.00
CA LEU A 172 5.72 -12.30 -2.17
C LEU A 172 6.20 -11.20 -3.12
N PRO A 173 6.07 -11.41 -4.46
CA PRO A 173 6.47 -10.42 -5.46
C PRO A 173 5.79 -9.05 -5.28
N PHE A 174 4.64 -9.01 -4.60
CA PHE A 174 3.98 -7.77 -4.21
C PHE A 174 4.89 -6.84 -3.39
N CYS A 175 5.87 -7.35 -2.65
CA CYS A 175 6.83 -6.56 -1.87
C CYS A 175 8.03 -6.04 -2.68
N GLN A 176 8.12 -6.32 -3.98
CA GLN A 176 9.24 -5.84 -4.81
C GLN A 176 9.13 -4.34 -5.10
N ASP A 177 10.26 -3.65 -5.10
CA ASP A 177 10.35 -2.25 -5.53
C ASP A 177 10.06 -2.17 -7.03
N THR A 178 8.81 -1.92 -7.41
CA THR A 178 8.49 -1.64 -8.80
C THR A 178 8.75 -0.16 -9.02
N PRO A 179 9.69 0.23 -9.90
CA PRO A 179 9.84 1.63 -10.25
C PRO A 179 8.53 2.08 -10.86
N VAL A 180 7.91 3.10 -10.25
CA VAL A 180 6.78 3.80 -10.85
C VAL A 180 7.31 4.31 -12.17
N ALA A 181 6.92 3.68 -13.28
CA ALA A 181 7.30 4.12 -14.61
C ALA A 181 6.79 5.54 -14.76
N SER A 182 7.71 6.50 -14.59
CA SER A 182 7.56 7.85 -15.08
C SER A 182 7.39 7.71 -16.59
N GLU A 183 6.17 7.90 -17.09
CA GLU A 183 5.96 8.03 -18.52
C GLU A 183 6.69 9.28 -19.01
N GLY A 184 7.90 9.04 -19.50
CA GLY A 184 8.83 10.03 -20.02
C GLY A 184 9.91 9.36 -20.86
N SER A 185 9.55 8.37 -21.66
CA SER A 185 10.45 7.82 -22.69
C SER A 185 10.08 8.43 -24.04
N SER A 186 10.62 9.62 -24.29
CA SER A 186 10.88 10.09 -25.64
C SER A 186 11.81 9.08 -26.32
N LYS A 187 11.24 8.23 -27.18
CA LYS A 187 12.02 7.44 -28.13
C LYS A 187 12.67 8.39 -29.13
N THR A 188 13.90 8.83 -28.84
CA THR A 188 14.80 9.38 -29.86
C THR A 188 15.33 8.21 -30.70
N ALA A 189 14.54 7.83 -31.71
CA ALA A 189 15.05 7.03 -32.82
C ALA A 189 16.08 7.88 -33.58
N ARG A 190 17.37 7.59 -33.35
CA ARG A 190 18.47 8.16 -34.10
C ARG A 190 18.79 7.20 -35.26
N SER A 191 18.39 7.54 -36.48
CA SER A 191 19.11 7.09 -37.67
C SER A 191 18.99 8.11 -38.79
N LYS A 192 20.14 8.32 -39.45
CA LYS A 192 20.50 9.43 -40.32
C LYS A 192 19.83 9.34 -41.69
N ALA A 193 19.67 10.51 -42.31
CA ALA A 193 19.24 10.71 -43.68
C ALA A 193 20.12 9.99 -44.73
N SER A 194 19.49 9.54 -45.82
CA SER A 194 20.11 9.54 -47.14
C SER A 194 19.05 9.62 -48.23
N SER A 195 19.29 10.53 -49.17
CA SER A 195 18.55 10.79 -50.39
C SER A 195 18.71 9.68 -51.43
N ARG A 196 17.61 9.32 -52.11
CA ARG A 196 17.59 9.04 -53.55
C ARG A 196 16.17 8.73 -54.04
N PHE A 197 15.68 9.56 -54.96
CA PHE A 197 14.67 9.15 -55.94
C PHE A 197 15.27 8.06 -56.85
N PRO A 198 14.43 7.19 -57.44
CA PRO A 198 14.12 7.39 -58.87
C PRO A 198 12.63 7.33 -59.20
N ARG A 199 12.27 8.08 -60.25
CA ARG A 199 10.99 8.05 -60.96
C ARG A 199 10.89 6.83 -61.90
N LEU A 200 9.66 6.62 -62.38
CA LEU A 200 9.15 5.99 -63.63
C LEU A 200 8.12 4.90 -63.25
N GLY A 201 6.88 4.87 -63.75
CA GLY A 201 6.17 5.70 -64.73
C GLY A 201 4.94 4.94 -65.24
N CYS A 202 3.95 5.68 -65.77
CA CYS A 202 2.90 5.24 -66.71
C CYS A 202 1.87 4.19 -66.21
N ASN A 203 0.58 4.23 -66.54
CA ASN A 203 -0.19 5.09 -67.44
C ASN A 203 -1.70 4.76 -67.29
N ARG A 204 -2.55 5.75 -67.63
CA ARG A 204 -3.85 5.64 -68.35
C ARG A 204 -4.96 4.76 -67.72
N ASN A 205 -6.24 5.13 -67.74
CA ASN A 205 -6.93 6.12 -68.57
C ASN A 205 -8.36 6.33 -68.02
N GLN A 206 -8.87 7.56 -68.23
CA GLN A 206 -10.22 7.89 -68.72
C GLN A 206 -11.46 7.43 -67.91
N GLU A 207 -12.56 8.16 -67.84
CA GLU A 207 -13.02 9.46 -68.35
C GLU A 207 -14.38 9.68 -67.66
N GLY A 208 -14.84 10.91 -67.46
CA GLY A 208 -16.21 11.07 -66.98
C GLY A 208 -16.74 12.44 -66.61
N ARG A 209 -16.46 13.47 -67.43
CA ARG A 209 -17.33 14.65 -67.67
C ARG A 209 -17.65 15.65 -66.53
N ASN A 210 -17.09 16.85 -66.76
CA ASN A 210 -17.55 18.22 -66.43
C ASN A 210 -19.04 18.47 -66.85
N PRO A 211 -19.73 19.62 -66.57
CA PRO A 211 -19.20 20.91 -66.08
C PRO A 211 -20.08 21.73 -65.06
N GLU A 212 -19.45 22.74 -64.45
CA GLU A 212 -20.05 24.02 -63.94
C GLU A 212 -20.51 24.91 -65.14
N PRO A 213 -21.08 26.15 -65.03
CA PRO A 213 -21.23 27.08 -63.89
C PRO A 213 -22.61 27.82 -63.85
N GLN A 214 -22.67 28.97 -63.14
CA GLN A 214 -23.69 30.06 -63.10
C GLN A 214 -24.65 30.00 -61.89
N SER A 215 -25.04 31.10 -61.23
CA SER A 215 -24.74 32.55 -61.30
C SER A 215 -25.50 33.23 -60.13
N GLY A 216 -24.98 34.37 -59.65
CA GLY A 216 -25.74 35.45 -59.03
C GLY A 216 -26.02 35.36 -57.52
N ASP A 217 -26.23 36.43 -56.79
CA ASP A 217 -25.84 37.85 -56.86
C ASP A 217 -26.40 38.46 -55.56
N LEU A 218 -25.71 39.48 -55.04
CA LEU A 218 -26.12 40.43 -53.98
C LEU A 218 -26.14 39.95 -52.51
#